data_AF-A0A0X1U8M0-F1
#
_entry.id   AF-A0A0X1U8M0-F1
#
_cell.length_a   1.000
_cell.length_b   1.000
_cell.length_c   1.000
_cell.angle_alpha   90.00
_cell.angle_beta   90.00
_cell.angle_gamma   90.00
#
_symmetry.space_group_name_H-M   'P 1'
#
loop_
_entity.id
_entity.type
_entity.pdbx_description
1 polymer ?
#
loop_
_entity_poly.entity_id
_entity_poly.type
_entity_poly.pdbx_seq_one_letter_code
_entity_poly.pdbx_strand_id
1 'polypeptide(L)'
;MKTMKQKKLLAILFVLGFFLAACSKTSIDNGRQITPGDEACIGNIGYVTLQDAIKAVTDDNTITLLEDITLEEAIYIGSDISFILDLNGKTLDGGSNMAIQHDGTGILNITDSSGGGVSIGKVRSAGGENVATVGIGNGGNLVLSDCAMITADGGIGIFNLGSGSVFIAGGDVNATTGGTAIKNGEGEVIVAGGAVGTTDSGYAIWNEGNGSINVAGGSVYAEGRYSAAIYNFGIGSVNISAGTVSCNGADSHGILNNDTGTVTINGGTIRNNYDMGTAICNEYGGTVSILNETLPIQENCEPLVIIGGGMAIDAAPDLGDGVQVVAGFDINGTPTVDFNPKNITKYKYLKFEQGSSSIQTSDVTKKNADA
;
A
#
# COMPACT_ATOMS: atom_id res chain seq x y z
N MET A 1 -2.59 -28.10 10.18
CA MET A 1 -2.19 -27.36 8.95
C MET A 1 -3.39 -26.82 8.15
N LYS A 2 -4.51 -26.46 8.83
CA LYS A 2 -5.74 -25.94 8.19
C LYS A 2 -6.17 -24.57 8.75
N THR A 3 -5.41 -24.03 9.71
CA THR A 3 -5.78 -22.86 10.52
C THR A 3 -5.01 -21.58 10.16
N MET A 4 -3.93 -21.65 9.36
CA MET A 4 -3.23 -20.46 8.85
C MET A 4 -3.80 -19.93 7.53
N LYS A 5 -4.39 -20.79 6.68
CA LYS A 5 -5.00 -20.36 5.41
C LYS A 5 -6.35 -19.63 5.59
N GLN A 6 -7.03 -19.81 6.72
CA GLN A 6 -8.29 -19.10 6.99
C GLN A 6 -8.10 -17.67 7.52
N LYS A 7 -6.93 -17.33 8.10
CA LYS A 7 -6.66 -15.96 8.57
C LYS A 7 -6.28 -15.01 7.44
N LYS A 8 -5.57 -15.49 6.41
CA LYS A 8 -5.19 -14.67 5.25
C LYS A 8 -6.36 -14.35 4.31
N LEU A 9 -7.46 -15.11 4.37
CA LEU A 9 -8.64 -14.89 3.52
C LEU A 9 -9.66 -13.92 4.15
N LEU A 10 -9.53 -13.58 5.44
CA LEU A 10 -10.51 -12.73 6.14
C LEU A 10 -10.27 -11.24 5.92
N ALA A 11 -9.05 -10.82 5.56
CA ALA A 11 -8.72 -9.42 5.27
C ALA A 11 -9.20 -8.95 3.88
N ILE A 12 -9.47 -9.88 2.95
CA ILE A 12 -9.83 -9.56 1.56
C ILE A 12 -11.35 -9.48 1.34
N LEU A 13 -12.17 -9.97 2.28
CA LEU A 13 -13.62 -10.07 2.08
C LEU A 13 -14.44 -8.83 2.52
N PHE A 14 -13.81 -7.77 3.06
CA PHE A 14 -14.54 -6.66 3.69
C PHE A 14 -14.84 -5.45 2.78
N VAL A 15 -14.44 -5.48 1.50
CA VAL A 15 -14.65 -4.34 0.58
C VAL A 15 -15.95 -4.41 -0.24
N LEU A 16 -16.77 -5.46 -0.11
CA LEU A 16 -18.05 -5.54 -0.85
C LEU A 16 -19.28 -5.67 0.06
N GLY A 17 -19.83 -4.51 0.43
CA GLY A 17 -21.27 -4.29 0.59
C GLY A 17 -21.88 -4.51 1.97
N PHE A 18 -22.31 -3.44 2.63
CA PHE A 18 -23.73 -3.07 2.80
C PHE A 18 -23.84 -1.84 3.70
N PHE A 19 -24.35 -0.73 3.17
CA PHE A 19 -24.90 0.37 3.97
C PHE A 19 -26.25 -0.08 4.54
N LEU A 20 -26.34 -0.27 5.85
CA LEU A 20 -27.60 -0.22 6.56
C LEU A 20 -27.40 0.55 7.87
N ALA A 21 -27.79 1.82 7.86
CA ALA A 21 -27.79 2.66 9.06
C ALA A 21 -28.73 2.07 10.12
N ALA A 22 -28.16 1.52 11.19
CA ALA A 22 -28.89 1.16 12.39
C ALA A 22 -28.62 2.21 13.48
N CYS A 23 -29.55 3.15 13.62
CA CYS A 23 -29.55 4.13 14.69
C CYS A 23 -29.83 3.42 16.02
N SER A 24 -28.82 3.28 16.88
CA SER A 24 -29.03 2.97 18.30
C SER A 24 -28.58 4.13 19.17
N LYS A 25 -29.55 4.92 19.63
CA LYS A 25 -29.40 5.90 20.70
C LYS A 25 -28.98 5.20 22.00
N THR A 26 -27.82 5.56 22.53
CA THR A 26 -27.69 6.22 23.84
C THR A 26 -26.24 6.66 24.08
N SER A 27 -25.98 7.96 23.98
CA SER A 27 -24.89 8.65 24.69
C SER A 27 -25.32 10.11 24.89
N ILE A 28 -24.77 10.75 25.91
CA ILE A 28 -25.23 12.02 26.47
C ILE A 28 -25.09 13.12 25.40
N ASP A 29 -26.24 13.62 24.94
CA ASP A 29 -26.43 14.40 23.71
C ASP A 29 -25.96 15.86 23.87
N ASN A 30 -24.78 16.18 23.34
CA ASN A 30 -24.42 17.54 22.91
C ASN A 30 -24.75 17.76 21.42
N GLY A 31 -25.42 16.81 20.78
CA GLY A 31 -25.77 16.84 19.38
C GLY A 31 -26.93 17.78 19.09
N ARG A 32 -26.65 18.86 18.36
CA ARG A 32 -27.67 19.77 17.84
C ARG A 32 -27.99 19.40 16.38
N GLN A 33 -29.15 19.82 15.87
CA GLN A 33 -29.34 19.90 14.41
C GLN A 33 -28.18 20.69 13.79
N ILE A 34 -27.74 20.27 12.59
CA ILE A 34 -26.65 20.91 11.86
C ILE A 34 -26.90 22.43 11.73
N THR A 35 -25.90 23.22 12.07
CA THR A 35 -25.90 24.68 11.96
C THR A 35 -24.66 25.20 11.24
N PRO A 36 -24.72 26.41 10.65
CA PRO A 36 -23.53 27.04 10.09
C PRO A 36 -22.43 27.18 11.15
N GLY A 37 -21.21 26.74 10.83
CA GLY A 37 -20.06 26.72 11.74
C GLY A 37 -19.86 25.40 12.48
N ASP A 38 -20.63 24.36 12.19
CA ASP A 38 -20.27 22.99 12.58
C ASP A 38 -19.19 22.44 11.64
N GLU A 39 -18.09 21.95 12.20
CA GLU A 39 -16.98 21.33 11.45
C GLU A 39 -17.39 19.97 10.85
N ALA A 40 -18.21 19.20 11.57
CA ALA A 40 -18.55 17.83 11.20
C ALA A 40 -19.96 17.42 11.63
N CYS A 41 -20.47 16.33 11.07
CA CYS A 41 -21.75 15.74 11.49
C CYS A 41 -21.71 14.21 11.54
N ILE A 42 -22.62 13.64 12.33
CA ILE A 42 -22.96 12.21 12.31
C ILE A 42 -24.46 12.12 11.99
N GLY A 43 -24.78 11.70 10.77
CA GLY A 43 -26.16 11.77 10.26
C GLY A 43 -26.67 13.22 10.24
N ASN A 44 -27.72 13.52 11.02
CA ASN A 44 -28.32 14.87 11.09
C ASN A 44 -27.88 15.66 12.34
N ILE A 45 -26.89 15.16 13.07
CA ILE A 45 -26.37 15.78 14.28
C ILE A 45 -25.07 16.49 13.93
N GLY A 46 -25.05 17.82 14.09
CA GLY A 46 -23.87 18.67 13.89
C GLY A 46 -23.02 18.80 15.14
N TYR A 47 -21.71 18.94 14.94
CA TYR A 47 -20.70 19.14 15.97
C TYR A 47 -19.84 20.34 15.62
N VAL A 48 -19.66 21.24 16.58
CA VAL A 48 -18.82 22.44 16.43
C VAL A 48 -17.39 22.04 16.09
N THR A 49 -16.88 20.96 16.67
CA THR A 49 -15.53 20.45 16.37
C THR A 49 -15.53 19.00 15.90
N LEU A 50 -14.58 18.65 15.02
CA LEU A 50 -14.32 17.27 14.62
C LEU A 50 -13.96 16.39 15.82
N GLN A 51 -13.20 16.93 16.79
CA GLN A 51 -12.83 16.19 17.99
C GLN A 51 -14.06 15.82 18.84
N ASP A 52 -15.09 16.66 18.88
CA ASP A 52 -16.35 16.35 19.58
C ASP A 52 -17.20 15.33 18.83
N ALA A 53 -17.20 15.34 17.49
CA ALA A 53 -17.80 14.28 16.69
C ALA A 53 -17.13 12.92 16.97
N ILE A 54 -15.79 12.89 17.05
CA ILE A 54 -15.01 11.67 17.36
C ILE A 54 -15.32 11.15 18.76
N LYS A 55 -15.50 12.00 19.76
CA LYS A 55 -15.91 11.56 21.11
C LYS A 55 -17.32 10.96 21.13
N ALA A 56 -18.17 11.35 20.19
CA ALA A 56 -19.57 10.94 20.14
C ALA A 56 -19.84 9.74 19.21
N VAL A 57 -18.92 9.45 18.29
CA VAL A 57 -19.09 8.39 17.30
C VAL A 57 -19.21 7.02 17.96
N THR A 58 -20.00 6.16 17.32
CA THR A 58 -20.20 4.77 17.70
C THR A 58 -19.84 3.88 16.52
N ASP A 59 -19.67 2.59 16.79
CA ASP A 59 -19.10 1.64 15.82
C ASP A 59 -19.81 1.68 14.46
N ASP A 60 -19.00 1.63 13.40
CA ASP A 60 -19.39 1.63 11.98
C ASP A 60 -20.19 2.86 11.51
N ASN A 61 -20.26 3.95 12.28
CA ASN A 61 -20.87 5.19 11.83
C ASN A 61 -19.91 6.08 11.03
N THR A 62 -20.50 6.99 10.26
CA THR A 62 -19.75 7.99 9.47
C THR A 62 -19.79 9.35 10.15
N ILE A 63 -18.61 9.93 10.32
CA ILE A 63 -18.39 11.36 10.53
C ILE A 63 -18.15 11.99 9.16
N THR A 64 -18.96 12.96 8.76
CA THR A 64 -18.80 13.70 7.50
C THR A 64 -18.32 15.12 7.79
N LEU A 65 -17.23 15.54 7.14
CA LEU A 65 -16.76 16.93 7.22
C LEU A 65 -17.71 17.88 6.47
N LEU A 66 -17.94 19.05 7.08
CA LEU A 66 -18.84 20.08 6.55
C LEU A 66 -18.08 21.30 6.01
N GLU A 67 -16.85 21.52 6.48
CA GLU A 67 -15.95 22.59 6.02
C GLU A 67 -14.48 22.14 6.05
N ASP A 68 -13.60 22.96 5.47
CA ASP A 68 -12.17 22.76 5.59
C ASP A 68 -11.73 23.14 7.01
N ILE A 69 -10.86 22.35 7.62
CA ILE A 69 -10.40 22.50 9.00
C ILE A 69 -8.89 22.71 9.01
N THR A 70 -8.43 23.76 9.69
CA THR A 70 -7.01 23.94 10.03
C THR A 70 -6.84 23.71 11.53
N LEU A 71 -6.05 22.71 11.86
CA LEU A 71 -5.84 22.24 13.22
C LEU A 71 -4.73 23.04 13.91
N GLU A 72 -4.99 23.40 15.16
CA GLU A 72 -3.95 23.87 16.08
C GLU A 72 -3.23 22.69 16.75
N GLU A 73 -3.94 21.57 16.94
CA GLU A 73 -3.45 20.33 17.55
C GLU A 73 -3.99 19.11 16.80
N ALA A 74 -3.26 17.98 16.88
CA ALA A 74 -3.67 16.75 16.23
C ALA A 74 -5.02 16.24 16.74
N ILE A 75 -5.84 15.71 15.83
CA ILE A 75 -7.03 14.95 16.19
C ILE A 75 -6.59 13.65 16.85
N TYR A 76 -7.02 13.43 18.10
CA TYR A 76 -6.67 12.25 18.87
C TYR A 76 -7.81 11.23 18.87
N ILE A 77 -7.51 10.00 18.43
CA ILE A 77 -8.40 8.85 18.43
C ILE A 77 -7.80 7.79 19.35
N GLY A 78 -8.21 7.83 20.62
CA GLY A 78 -7.78 6.85 21.63
C GLY A 78 -8.80 5.73 21.90
N SER A 79 -9.94 5.74 21.20
CA SER A 79 -11.00 4.74 21.37
C SER A 79 -10.82 3.54 20.46
N ASP A 80 -11.22 2.35 20.91
CA ASP A 80 -11.22 1.12 20.10
C ASP A 80 -12.42 1.02 19.12
N ILE A 81 -13.12 2.13 18.89
CA ILE A 81 -14.30 2.21 18.02
C ILE A 81 -13.84 2.29 16.57
N SER A 82 -14.46 1.52 15.68
CA SER A 82 -14.26 1.64 14.24
C SER A 82 -15.26 2.63 13.66
N PHE A 83 -14.82 3.52 12.78
CA PHE A 83 -15.70 4.51 12.14
C PHE A 83 -15.14 5.00 10.82
N ILE A 84 -16.00 5.66 10.05
CA ILE A 84 -15.64 6.28 8.77
C ILE A 84 -15.49 7.78 8.97
N LEU A 85 -14.37 8.36 8.56
CA LEU A 85 -14.20 9.78 8.32
C LEU A 85 -14.37 10.05 6.82
N ASP A 86 -15.53 10.59 6.45
CA ASP A 86 -15.80 11.05 5.09
C ASP A 86 -15.37 12.51 4.95
N LEU A 87 -14.33 12.73 4.15
CA LEU A 87 -13.78 14.05 3.89
C LEU A 87 -14.73 14.91 3.08
N ASN A 88 -15.66 14.33 2.29
CA ASN A 88 -16.69 15.07 1.54
C ASN A 88 -16.14 16.31 0.78
N GLY A 89 -14.99 16.10 0.12
CA GLY A 89 -14.28 17.10 -0.66
C GLY A 89 -13.58 18.19 0.17
N LYS A 90 -13.47 18.03 1.49
CA LYS A 90 -12.86 18.98 2.43
C LYS A 90 -11.42 18.62 2.77
N THR A 91 -10.69 19.63 3.23
CA THR A 91 -9.32 19.51 3.72
C THR A 91 -9.28 19.49 5.25
N LEU A 92 -8.64 18.48 5.83
CA LEU A 92 -8.18 18.46 7.21
C LEU A 92 -6.68 18.75 7.24
N ASP A 93 -6.30 19.91 7.74
CA ASP A 93 -4.94 20.43 7.67
C ASP A 93 -4.29 20.49 9.06
N GLY A 94 -3.27 19.65 9.29
CA GLY A 94 -2.46 19.66 10.52
C GLY A 94 -1.53 20.86 10.64
N GLY A 95 -1.42 21.73 9.62
CA GLY A 95 -0.45 22.80 9.60
C GLY A 95 0.97 22.24 9.66
N SER A 96 1.79 22.68 10.62
CA SER A 96 3.13 22.11 10.86
C SER A 96 3.12 20.85 11.75
N ASN A 97 1.95 20.43 12.22
CA ASN A 97 1.76 19.32 13.14
C ASN A 97 1.17 18.11 12.43
N MET A 98 1.09 17.00 13.16
CA MET A 98 0.29 15.84 12.75
C MET A 98 -1.19 16.23 12.67
N ALA A 99 -1.90 15.74 11.66
CA ALA A 99 -3.34 15.96 11.53
C ALA A 99 -4.14 14.96 12.38
N ILE A 100 -3.76 13.68 12.35
CA ILE A 100 -4.46 12.60 13.07
C ILE A 100 -3.47 11.71 13.80
N GLN A 101 -3.67 11.51 15.12
CA GLN A 101 -3.04 10.46 15.92
C GLN A 101 -4.09 9.40 16.26
N HIS A 102 -3.90 8.18 15.76
CA HIS A 102 -4.79 7.04 16.00
C HIS A 102 -4.11 5.99 16.87
N ASP A 103 -4.40 6.01 18.16
CA ASP A 103 -3.84 5.09 19.17
C ASP A 103 -4.82 3.99 19.60
N GLY A 104 -6.10 4.12 19.28
CA GLY A 104 -7.11 3.10 19.53
C GLY A 104 -6.97 1.92 18.56
N THR A 105 -7.45 0.74 18.95
CA THR A 105 -7.34 -0.49 18.13
C THR A 105 -8.42 -0.62 17.05
N GLY A 106 -9.41 0.28 17.06
CA GLY A 106 -10.47 0.35 16.05
C GLY A 106 -9.93 0.68 14.65
N ILE A 107 -10.78 0.50 13.64
CA ILE A 107 -10.46 0.86 12.26
C ILE A 107 -10.89 2.30 11.99
N LEU A 108 -9.92 3.18 11.68
CA LEU A 108 -10.20 4.46 11.05
C LEU A 108 -10.29 4.24 9.54
N ASN A 109 -11.47 4.42 8.95
CA ASN A 109 -11.63 4.42 7.50
C ASN A 109 -11.75 5.85 6.98
N ILE A 110 -10.78 6.31 6.19
CA ILE A 110 -10.82 7.62 5.54
C ILE A 110 -11.30 7.44 4.10
N THR A 111 -12.35 8.16 3.72
CA THR A 111 -12.92 8.17 2.38
C THR A 111 -13.22 9.61 1.93
N ASP A 112 -13.54 9.78 0.65
CA ASP A 112 -14.06 11.02 0.10
C ASP A 112 -15.27 10.73 -0.81
N SER A 113 -16.46 11.01 -0.30
CA SER A 113 -17.72 10.78 -1.01
C SER A 113 -18.05 11.84 -2.07
N SER A 114 -17.27 12.92 -2.17
CA SER A 114 -17.55 14.01 -3.11
C SER A 114 -17.41 13.60 -4.58
N GLY A 115 -16.68 12.51 -4.85
CA GLY A 115 -16.33 12.04 -6.18
C GLY A 115 -15.34 12.99 -6.86
N GLY A 116 -14.24 12.47 -7.40
CA GLY A 116 -13.04 13.23 -7.84
C GLY A 116 -13.17 14.28 -8.97
N GLY A 117 -14.29 15.00 -9.08
CA GLY A 117 -14.59 15.98 -10.12
C GLY A 117 -14.62 17.45 -9.69
N VAL A 118 -14.58 17.81 -8.40
CA VAL A 118 -14.65 19.24 -7.97
C VAL A 118 -13.60 19.61 -6.91
N SER A 119 -13.45 18.80 -5.87
CA SER A 119 -12.45 18.99 -4.80
C SER A 119 -12.20 17.63 -4.17
N ILE A 120 -10.98 17.13 -4.27
CA ILE A 120 -10.61 15.88 -3.62
C ILE A 120 -10.42 16.15 -2.13
N GLY A 121 -11.12 15.38 -1.30
CA GLY A 121 -10.96 15.40 0.14
C GLY A 121 -9.53 15.04 0.53
N LYS A 122 -8.95 15.84 1.42
CA LYS A 122 -7.52 15.75 1.74
C LYS A 122 -7.24 15.80 3.23
N VAL A 123 -6.38 14.92 3.73
CA VAL A 123 -5.68 15.10 5.02
C VAL A 123 -4.25 15.52 4.70
N ARG A 124 -3.77 16.62 5.30
CA ARG A 124 -2.43 17.13 5.00
C ARG A 124 -1.66 17.61 6.22
N SER A 125 -0.34 17.57 6.11
CA SER A 125 0.57 18.25 7.01
C SER A 125 1.74 18.85 6.23
N ALA A 126 2.09 20.08 6.58
CA ALA A 126 3.30 20.77 6.16
C ALA A 126 4.44 20.64 7.20
N GLY A 127 4.34 19.68 8.10
CA GLY A 127 5.40 19.36 9.05
C GLY A 127 6.69 18.89 8.37
N GLY A 128 7.81 19.07 9.07
CA GLY A 128 9.14 18.65 8.59
C GLY A 128 9.36 17.14 8.63
N GLU A 129 10.60 16.72 8.35
CA GLU A 129 11.02 15.33 8.08
C GLU A 129 10.46 14.24 9.02
N ASN A 130 10.22 14.57 10.30
CA ASN A 130 9.78 13.60 11.31
C ASN A 130 8.32 13.79 11.76
N VAL A 131 7.54 14.59 11.05
CA VAL A 131 6.12 14.79 11.34
C VAL A 131 5.30 13.91 10.40
N ALA A 132 4.50 13.01 10.98
CA ALA A 132 3.52 12.26 10.19
C ALA A 132 2.26 13.09 9.99
N THR A 133 1.62 13.00 8.82
CA THR A 133 0.27 13.54 8.61
C THR A 133 -0.75 12.71 9.38
N VAL A 134 -0.62 11.38 9.29
CA VAL A 134 -1.38 10.42 10.09
C VAL A 134 -0.41 9.49 10.84
N GLY A 135 -0.47 9.51 12.17
CA GLY A 135 0.25 8.57 13.03
C GLY A 135 -0.68 7.44 13.48
N ILE A 136 -0.24 6.19 13.30
CA ILE A 136 -0.93 4.99 13.77
C ILE A 136 -0.10 4.38 14.92
N GLY A 137 -0.68 4.41 16.11
CA GLY A 137 -0.13 3.84 17.33
C GLY A 137 -0.22 2.33 17.38
N ASN A 138 0.00 1.76 18.58
CA ASN A 138 0.24 0.34 18.70
C ASN A 138 -1.06 -0.48 18.62
N GLY A 139 -1.33 -1.02 17.42
CA GLY A 139 -2.51 -1.84 17.12
C GLY A 139 -3.64 -1.09 16.42
N GLY A 140 -3.49 0.21 16.14
CA GLY A 140 -4.44 0.97 15.34
C GLY A 140 -4.47 0.52 13.89
N ASN A 141 -5.62 0.69 13.24
CA ASN A 141 -5.82 0.25 11.86
C ASN A 141 -6.35 1.41 11.03
N LEU A 142 -5.76 1.62 9.85
CA LEU A 142 -6.15 2.63 8.88
C LEU A 142 -6.57 1.96 7.58
N VAL A 143 -7.74 2.34 7.07
CA VAL A 143 -8.15 2.07 5.69
C VAL A 143 -8.25 3.40 4.96
N LEU A 144 -7.55 3.53 3.83
CA LEU A 144 -7.75 4.62 2.89
C LEU A 144 -8.53 4.08 1.69
N SER A 145 -9.66 4.71 1.38
CA SER A 145 -10.57 4.30 0.32
C SER A 145 -11.02 5.48 -0.54
N ASP A 146 -11.60 5.16 -1.71
CA ASP A 146 -12.13 6.12 -2.69
C ASP A 146 -11.13 7.24 -3.04
N CYS A 147 -11.57 8.41 -3.52
CA CYS A 147 -10.67 9.48 -3.97
C CYS A 147 -9.99 10.24 -2.82
N ALA A 148 -9.92 9.71 -1.60
CA ALA A 148 -9.28 10.40 -0.48
C ALA A 148 -7.77 10.55 -0.69
N MET A 149 -7.21 11.68 -0.25
CA MET A 149 -5.79 11.96 -0.34
C MET A 149 -5.16 12.21 1.03
N ILE A 150 -4.04 11.58 1.30
CA ILE A 150 -3.13 11.93 2.40
C ILE A 150 -1.87 12.55 1.79
N THR A 151 -1.47 13.73 2.24
CA THR A 151 -0.24 14.37 1.75
C THR A 151 0.63 14.94 2.86
N ALA A 152 1.90 14.61 2.81
CA ALA A 152 2.94 15.28 3.58
C ALA A 152 3.76 16.20 2.66
N ASP A 153 3.93 17.46 3.06
CA ASP A 153 4.76 18.36 2.27
C ASP A 153 6.25 17.99 2.46
N GLY A 154 6.76 17.92 3.69
CA GLY A 154 8.17 17.50 3.94
C GLY A 154 8.38 16.28 4.86
N GLY A 155 7.32 15.76 5.46
CA GLY A 155 7.39 14.72 6.49
C GLY A 155 6.99 13.33 6.00
N ILE A 156 6.24 12.64 6.86
CA ILE A 156 5.72 11.29 6.61
C ILE A 156 4.23 11.42 6.28
N GLY A 157 3.73 10.77 5.22
CA GLY A 157 2.30 10.71 4.95
C GLY A 157 1.59 9.93 6.06
N ILE A 158 1.89 8.64 6.17
CA ILE A 158 1.39 7.75 7.22
C ILE A 158 2.57 7.13 7.95
N PHE A 159 2.61 7.22 9.27
CA PHE A 159 3.55 6.46 10.09
C PHE A 159 2.80 5.38 10.85
N ASN A 160 3.02 4.12 10.48
CA ASN A 160 2.58 2.96 11.26
C ASN A 160 3.67 2.59 12.27
N LEU A 161 3.56 3.11 13.49
CA LEU A 161 4.61 2.97 14.51
C LEU A 161 4.65 1.56 15.12
N GLY A 162 3.48 0.96 15.32
CA GLY A 162 3.34 -0.30 16.04
C GLY A 162 2.95 -1.47 15.15
N SER A 163 2.27 -2.44 15.77
CA SER A 163 1.77 -3.66 15.13
C SER A 163 0.46 -3.48 14.34
N GLY A 164 0.06 -2.23 14.10
CA GLY A 164 -1.16 -1.86 13.38
C GLY A 164 -1.12 -2.21 11.90
N SER A 165 -2.21 -1.92 11.19
CA SER A 165 -2.28 -2.10 9.73
C SER A 165 -2.66 -0.83 8.99
N VAL A 166 -2.06 -0.65 7.80
CA VAL A 166 -2.41 0.40 6.85
C VAL A 166 -2.86 -0.28 5.56
N PHE A 167 -4.13 -0.12 5.20
CA PHE A 167 -4.71 -0.70 4.00
C PHE A 167 -5.14 0.39 3.02
N ILE A 168 -4.43 0.46 1.89
CA ILE A 168 -4.76 1.35 0.77
C ILE A 168 -5.64 0.55 -0.20
N ALA A 169 -6.95 0.66 0.00
CA ALA A 169 -7.96 0.09 -0.89
C ALA A 169 -8.18 0.98 -2.13
N GLY A 170 -8.00 2.28 -1.95
CA GLY A 170 -8.06 3.34 -2.95
C GLY A 170 -7.38 4.61 -2.43
N GLY A 171 -7.49 5.70 -3.18
CA GLY A 171 -6.96 6.99 -2.77
C GLY A 171 -5.45 7.11 -2.96
N ASP A 172 -4.92 8.27 -2.59
CA ASP A 172 -3.52 8.61 -2.80
C ASP A 172 -2.82 8.95 -1.48
N VAL A 173 -1.62 8.39 -1.27
CA VAL A 173 -0.71 8.80 -0.20
C VAL A 173 0.56 9.35 -0.84
N ASN A 174 0.81 10.65 -0.68
CA ASN A 174 1.93 11.32 -1.35
C ASN A 174 2.83 12.09 -0.37
N ALA A 175 4.15 11.99 -0.54
CA ALA A 175 5.11 12.90 0.08
C ALA A 175 5.78 13.78 -0.99
N THR A 176 5.81 15.10 -0.80
CA THR A 176 6.10 16.02 -1.93
C THR A 176 7.46 16.71 -1.93
N THR A 177 8.14 16.82 -0.78
CA THR A 177 9.47 17.44 -0.66
C THR A 177 10.41 16.61 0.23
N GLY A 178 11.04 15.56 -0.30
CA GLY A 178 12.08 14.84 0.47
C GLY A 178 11.59 13.76 1.44
N GLY A 179 10.28 13.51 1.50
CA GLY A 179 9.65 12.74 2.58
C GLY A 179 9.42 11.25 2.31
N THR A 180 8.62 10.63 3.18
CA THR A 180 8.19 9.23 3.04
C THR A 180 6.67 9.15 2.97
N ALA A 181 6.09 8.52 1.95
CA ALA A 181 4.63 8.44 1.86
C ALA A 181 4.05 7.54 2.97
N ILE A 182 4.60 6.34 3.16
CA ILE A 182 4.26 5.43 4.25
C ILE A 182 5.54 4.93 4.94
N LYS A 183 5.70 5.21 6.24
CA LYS A 183 6.73 4.59 7.08
C LYS A 183 6.08 3.50 7.93
N ASN A 184 6.63 2.30 7.89
CA ASN A 184 6.14 1.12 8.60
C ASN A 184 7.19 0.59 9.57
N GLY A 185 6.81 0.45 10.84
CA GLY A 185 7.63 -0.19 11.87
C GLY A 185 7.49 -1.72 11.83
N GLU A 186 6.65 -2.26 12.71
CA GLU A 186 6.44 -3.71 12.88
C GLU A 186 5.13 -4.23 12.28
N GLY A 187 4.26 -3.31 11.84
CA GLY A 187 2.93 -3.63 11.35
C GLY A 187 2.88 -4.06 9.89
N GLU A 188 1.68 -4.01 9.32
CA GLU A 188 1.41 -4.42 7.94
C GLU A 188 0.95 -3.24 7.08
N VAL A 189 1.54 -3.10 5.89
CA VAL A 189 1.02 -2.21 4.84
C VAL A 189 0.52 -3.05 3.69
N ILE A 190 -0.72 -2.81 3.25
CA ILE A 190 -1.32 -3.47 2.08
C ILE A 190 -1.72 -2.39 1.08
N VAL A 191 -1.20 -2.48 -0.14
CA VAL A 191 -1.60 -1.65 -1.29
C VAL A 191 -2.38 -2.53 -2.25
N ALA A 192 -3.71 -2.44 -2.24
CA ALA A 192 -4.58 -3.17 -3.17
C ALA A 192 -5.13 -2.29 -4.29
N GLY A 193 -5.18 -0.98 -4.07
CA GLY A 193 -5.57 0.01 -5.07
C GLY A 193 -4.84 1.33 -4.83
N GLY A 194 -5.34 2.41 -5.45
CA GLY A 194 -4.81 3.75 -5.25
C GLY A 194 -3.36 3.93 -5.69
N ALA A 195 -2.75 5.02 -5.23
CA ALA A 195 -1.34 5.32 -5.45
C ALA A 195 -0.63 5.68 -4.14
N VAL A 196 0.57 5.16 -3.94
CA VAL A 196 1.47 5.52 -2.83
C VAL A 196 2.77 6.00 -3.44
N GLY A 197 3.18 7.24 -3.19
CA GLY A 197 4.39 7.72 -3.82
C GLY A 197 5.02 9.00 -3.34
N THR A 198 6.14 9.33 -3.97
CA THR A 198 6.86 10.58 -3.76
C THR A 198 7.03 11.32 -5.07
N THR A 199 6.94 12.65 -5.03
CA THR A 199 7.15 13.51 -6.22
C THR A 199 8.56 14.10 -6.29
N ASP A 200 9.37 13.88 -5.26
CA ASP A 200 10.78 14.19 -5.18
C ASP A 200 11.50 13.01 -4.48
N SER A 201 12.81 13.15 -4.31
CA SER A 201 13.71 12.24 -3.61
C SER A 201 13.08 11.78 -2.30
N GLY A 202 13.00 10.47 -2.06
CA GLY A 202 12.31 9.94 -0.88
C GLY A 202 11.91 8.47 -1.05
N TYR A 203 11.03 8.01 -0.16
CA TYR A 203 10.54 6.63 -0.17
C TYR A 203 9.02 6.61 -0.26
N ALA A 204 8.46 5.86 -1.22
CA ALA A 204 7.01 5.68 -1.21
C ALA A 204 6.61 4.84 0.01
N ILE A 205 7.29 3.71 0.22
CA ILE A 205 7.10 2.88 1.40
C ILE A 205 8.46 2.56 2.01
N TRP A 206 8.67 2.96 3.27
CA TRP A 206 9.84 2.58 4.06
C TRP A 206 9.41 1.61 5.17
N ASN A 207 9.83 0.36 5.06
CA ASN A 207 9.72 -0.63 6.12
C ASN A 207 11.00 -0.61 6.96
N GLU A 208 10.94 -0.10 8.19
CA GLU A 208 12.12 0.13 9.05
C GLU A 208 12.49 -1.08 9.92
N GLY A 209 11.54 -1.96 10.17
CA GLY A 209 11.69 -3.07 11.11
C GLY A 209 11.37 -4.44 10.50
N ASN A 210 10.65 -5.25 11.26
CA ASN A 210 10.21 -6.60 10.89
C ASN A 210 8.80 -6.62 10.26
N GLY A 211 8.24 -5.45 9.95
CA GLY A 211 6.92 -5.33 9.34
C GLY A 211 6.83 -5.95 7.95
N SER A 212 5.61 -5.98 7.41
CA SER A 212 5.33 -6.57 6.09
C SER A 212 4.67 -5.58 5.15
N ILE A 213 5.18 -5.51 3.92
CA ILE A 213 4.60 -4.75 2.82
C ILE A 213 4.00 -5.73 1.82
N ASN A 214 2.73 -5.55 1.47
CA ASN A 214 2.04 -6.38 0.47
C ASN A 214 1.46 -5.49 -0.63
N VAL A 215 1.97 -5.64 -1.86
CA VAL A 215 1.41 -4.97 -3.04
C VAL A 215 0.55 -5.99 -3.80
N ALA A 216 -0.76 -5.83 -3.67
CA ALA A 216 -1.79 -6.65 -4.29
C ALA A 216 -2.49 -5.96 -5.47
N GLY A 217 -2.15 -4.69 -5.73
CA GLY A 217 -2.66 -3.87 -6.82
C GLY A 217 -2.10 -2.45 -6.71
N GLY A 218 -2.80 -1.49 -7.31
CA GLY A 218 -2.41 -0.08 -7.25
C GLY A 218 -1.05 0.26 -7.86
N SER A 219 -0.54 1.43 -7.52
CA SER A 219 0.77 1.95 -7.93
C SER A 219 1.59 2.38 -6.73
N VAL A 220 2.81 1.86 -6.59
CA VAL A 220 3.80 2.33 -5.61
C VAL A 220 4.94 2.98 -6.39
N TYR A 221 5.18 4.27 -6.20
CA TYR A 221 6.11 5.00 -7.06
C TYR A 221 7.01 6.01 -6.33
N ALA A 222 8.26 6.15 -6.77
CA ALA A 222 9.16 7.16 -6.24
C ALA A 222 9.90 7.92 -7.35
N GLU A 223 10.01 9.22 -7.16
CA GLU A 223 10.72 10.13 -8.07
C GLU A 223 12.00 10.66 -7.42
N GLY A 224 12.86 11.29 -8.21
CA GLY A 224 14.04 11.97 -7.70
C GLY A 224 15.21 11.04 -7.35
N ARG A 225 16.33 11.63 -6.95
CA ARG A 225 17.60 10.92 -6.76
C ARG A 225 17.60 10.18 -5.42
N TYR A 226 18.33 9.06 -5.33
CA TYR A 226 18.47 8.29 -4.07
C TYR A 226 17.12 7.85 -3.49
N SER A 227 16.16 7.58 -4.36
CA SER A 227 14.80 7.23 -3.99
C SER A 227 14.56 5.73 -4.09
N ALA A 228 13.56 5.24 -3.37
CA ALA A 228 13.04 3.90 -3.59
C ALA A 228 11.52 3.87 -3.51
N ALA A 229 10.87 3.17 -4.44
CA ALA A 229 9.44 2.96 -4.32
C ALA A 229 9.15 2.08 -3.09
N ILE A 230 9.92 1.03 -2.87
CA ILE A 230 9.88 0.27 -1.61
C ILE A 230 11.30 0.17 -1.05
N TYR A 231 11.51 0.69 0.15
CA TYR A 231 12.73 0.53 0.93
C TYR A 231 12.47 -0.42 2.10
N ASN A 232 13.01 -1.63 2.04
CA ASN A 232 12.97 -2.60 3.12
C ASN A 232 14.30 -2.55 3.88
N PHE A 233 14.27 -1.86 5.01
CA PHE A 233 15.40 -1.73 5.93
C PHE A 233 15.20 -2.72 7.07
N GLY A 234 16.09 -3.70 7.19
CA GLY A 234 16.00 -4.75 8.22
C GLY A 234 15.39 -6.06 7.74
N ILE A 235 14.84 -6.83 8.68
CA ILE A 235 14.43 -8.24 8.49
C ILE A 235 12.99 -8.41 7.98
N GLY A 236 12.29 -7.30 7.69
CA GLY A 236 10.92 -7.29 7.21
C GLY A 236 10.74 -7.96 5.86
N SER A 237 9.48 -8.04 5.43
CA SER A 237 9.10 -8.72 4.17
C SER A 237 8.41 -7.78 3.19
N VAL A 238 8.69 -7.98 1.90
CA VAL A 238 8.00 -7.34 0.79
C VAL A 238 7.40 -8.43 -0.09
N ASN A 239 6.08 -8.40 -0.29
CA ASN A 239 5.35 -9.35 -1.11
C ASN A 239 4.66 -8.62 -2.25
N ILE A 240 4.99 -8.94 -3.50
CA ILE A 240 4.38 -8.36 -4.68
C ILE A 240 3.58 -9.44 -5.41
N SER A 241 2.28 -9.20 -5.56
CA SER A 241 1.36 -10.14 -6.20
C SER A 241 0.65 -9.58 -7.42
N ALA A 242 0.48 -8.25 -7.48
CA ALA A 242 0.04 -7.52 -8.67
C ALA A 242 0.44 -6.04 -8.51
N GLY A 243 -0.12 -5.16 -9.36
CA GLY A 243 0.16 -3.73 -9.32
C GLY A 243 1.47 -3.34 -9.98
N THR A 244 1.85 -2.07 -9.82
CA THR A 244 3.10 -1.52 -10.35
C THR A 244 3.95 -0.97 -9.20
N VAL A 245 5.22 -1.34 -9.17
CA VAL A 245 6.25 -0.71 -8.34
C VAL A 245 7.23 -0.03 -9.28
N SER A 246 7.33 1.30 -9.24
CA SER A 246 8.14 2.04 -10.21
C SER A 246 8.97 3.14 -9.59
N CYS A 247 10.18 3.37 -10.10
CA CYS A 247 10.93 4.57 -9.76
C CYS A 247 11.52 5.25 -10.99
N ASN A 248 11.85 6.52 -10.82
CA ASN A 248 12.41 7.37 -11.84
C ASN A 248 13.37 8.40 -11.24
N GLY A 249 14.65 8.06 -11.21
CA GLY A 249 15.69 8.94 -10.70
C GLY A 249 17.06 8.27 -10.64
N ALA A 250 18.11 9.09 -10.59
CA ALA A 250 19.48 8.59 -10.47
C ALA A 250 19.70 7.88 -9.13
N ASP A 251 20.50 6.82 -9.11
CA ASP A 251 20.80 6.05 -7.90
C ASP A 251 19.53 5.59 -7.14
N SER A 252 18.45 5.29 -7.88
CA SER A 252 17.15 4.89 -7.32
C SER A 252 16.87 3.40 -7.51
N HIS A 253 15.86 2.90 -6.79
CA HIS A 253 15.45 1.49 -6.84
C HIS A 253 13.93 1.33 -6.86
N GLY A 254 13.42 0.37 -7.64
CA GLY A 254 12.01 -0.01 -7.52
C GLY A 254 11.79 -0.64 -6.15
N ILE A 255 12.59 -1.66 -5.83
CA ILE A 255 12.68 -2.27 -4.51
C ILE A 255 14.14 -2.25 -4.08
N LEU A 256 14.43 -1.67 -2.91
CA LEU A 256 15.71 -1.77 -2.23
C LEU A 256 15.51 -2.59 -0.96
N ASN A 257 16.04 -3.82 -0.95
CA ASN A 257 16.12 -4.67 0.23
C ASN A 257 17.52 -4.56 0.82
N ASN A 258 17.64 -3.85 1.94
CA ASN A 258 18.91 -3.34 2.45
C ASN A 258 19.36 -3.97 3.77
N ASP A 259 19.03 -5.25 3.95
CA ASP A 259 19.48 -6.10 5.06
C ASP A 259 19.05 -7.54 4.71
N THR A 260 18.94 -8.40 5.72
CA THR A 260 18.50 -9.80 5.67
C THR A 260 17.00 -10.01 5.46
N GLY A 261 16.26 -8.97 5.09
CA GLY A 261 14.84 -9.04 4.75
C GLY A 261 14.54 -9.89 3.51
N THR A 262 13.26 -10.09 3.23
CA THR A 262 12.79 -10.97 2.16
C THR A 262 11.96 -10.21 1.14
N VAL A 263 12.15 -10.51 -0.14
CA VAL A 263 11.32 -10.02 -1.24
C VAL A 263 10.73 -11.23 -1.97
N THR A 264 9.41 -11.38 -1.94
CA THR A 264 8.69 -12.47 -2.61
C THR A 264 7.79 -11.89 -3.71
N ILE A 265 7.88 -12.42 -4.92
CA ILE A 265 7.20 -11.84 -6.09
C ILE A 265 6.49 -12.94 -6.87
N ASN A 266 5.18 -12.76 -7.04
CA ASN A 266 4.29 -13.71 -7.73
C ASN A 266 3.52 -13.05 -8.89
N GLY A 267 3.68 -11.74 -9.11
CA GLY A 267 3.01 -11.00 -10.17
C GLY A 267 3.35 -9.50 -10.17
N GLY A 268 2.74 -8.75 -11.08
CA GLY A 268 2.90 -7.29 -11.19
C GLY A 268 4.05 -6.83 -12.09
N THR A 269 4.28 -5.52 -12.12
CA THR A 269 5.40 -4.89 -12.85
C THR A 269 6.31 -4.16 -11.87
N ILE A 270 7.61 -4.44 -11.93
CA ILE A 270 8.62 -3.72 -11.13
C ILE A 270 9.57 -3.02 -12.10
N ARG A 271 9.71 -1.70 -11.97
CA ARG A 271 10.40 -0.89 -12.97
C ARG A 271 11.29 0.18 -12.37
N ASN A 272 12.49 0.33 -12.90
CA ASN A 272 13.27 1.56 -12.79
C ASN A 272 13.45 2.18 -14.17
N ASN A 273 12.90 3.37 -14.36
CA ASN A 273 12.91 4.10 -15.63
C ASN A 273 14.23 4.85 -15.89
N TYR A 274 15.10 5.01 -14.89
CA TYR A 274 16.38 5.67 -15.06
C TYR A 274 17.38 4.79 -15.82
N ASP A 275 18.12 5.36 -16.77
CA ASP A 275 19.02 4.65 -17.69
C ASP A 275 20.11 3.80 -17.02
N MET A 276 20.47 4.10 -15.77
CA MET A 276 21.41 3.32 -14.96
C MET A 276 20.76 2.72 -13.71
N GLY A 277 19.43 2.79 -13.63
CA GLY A 277 18.67 2.39 -12.47
C GLY A 277 18.52 0.88 -12.34
N THR A 278 18.53 0.40 -11.10
CA THR A 278 18.29 -0.99 -10.76
C THR A 278 16.83 -1.16 -10.35
N ALA A 279 16.10 -2.13 -10.90
CA ALA A 279 14.69 -2.33 -10.52
C ALA A 279 14.59 -2.97 -9.14
N ILE A 280 15.36 -4.02 -8.87
CA ILE A 280 15.47 -4.67 -7.55
C ILE A 280 16.93 -4.74 -7.13
N CYS A 281 17.25 -4.11 -6.00
CA CYS A 281 18.53 -4.18 -5.34
C CYS A 281 18.38 -4.99 -4.04
N ASN A 282 19.24 -5.99 -3.83
CA ASN A 282 19.21 -6.88 -2.68
C ASN A 282 20.59 -6.99 -2.04
N GLU A 283 20.77 -6.25 -0.95
CA GLU A 283 22.03 -6.08 -0.26
C GLU A 283 22.13 -6.96 1.00
N TYR A 284 23.33 -7.04 1.58
CA TYR A 284 23.61 -7.55 2.93
C TYR A 284 23.05 -8.94 3.31
N GLY A 285 22.77 -9.80 2.32
CA GLY A 285 22.32 -11.17 2.56
C GLY A 285 20.80 -11.35 2.64
N GLY A 286 20.03 -10.35 2.22
CA GLY A 286 18.61 -10.50 1.94
C GLY A 286 18.33 -11.53 0.84
N THR A 287 17.05 -11.87 0.66
CA THR A 287 16.63 -12.87 -0.33
C THR A 287 15.59 -12.30 -1.28
N VAL A 288 15.66 -12.71 -2.54
CA VAL A 288 14.64 -12.45 -3.55
C VAL A 288 14.14 -13.79 -4.08
N SER A 289 12.84 -14.03 -3.99
CA SER A 289 12.20 -15.26 -4.46
C SER A 289 11.09 -14.93 -5.46
N ILE A 290 11.10 -15.63 -6.60
CA ILE A 290 10.02 -15.57 -7.60
C ILE A 290 9.22 -16.86 -7.51
N LEU A 291 7.96 -16.80 -7.06
CA LEU A 291 7.15 -18.01 -6.90
C LEU A 291 6.15 -18.18 -8.05
N ASN A 292 5.84 -19.44 -8.29
CA ASN A 292 4.80 -19.89 -9.21
C ASN A 292 3.51 -20.21 -8.44
N GLU A 293 3.05 -19.31 -7.58
CA GLU A 293 1.80 -19.50 -6.85
C GLU A 293 0.66 -18.76 -7.56
N THR A 294 -0.28 -19.50 -8.14
CA THR A 294 -1.59 -18.95 -8.51
C THR A 294 -2.28 -18.51 -7.22
N LEU A 295 -2.30 -17.22 -6.93
CA LEU A 295 -3.21 -16.71 -5.92
C LEU A 295 -4.65 -16.99 -6.42
N PRO A 296 -5.61 -17.37 -5.56
CA PRO A 296 -6.97 -17.75 -5.96
C PRO A 296 -7.79 -16.64 -6.66
N ILE A 297 -7.19 -15.47 -6.91
CA ILE A 297 -7.92 -14.23 -7.18
C ILE A 297 -7.73 -13.70 -8.61
N GLN A 298 -6.83 -14.24 -9.45
CA GLN A 298 -6.67 -13.70 -10.81
C GLN A 298 -6.41 -14.78 -11.87
N GLU A 299 -7.47 -15.14 -12.59
CA GLU A 299 -7.40 -15.94 -13.84
C GLU A 299 -6.75 -15.18 -15.02
N ASN A 300 -6.35 -13.92 -14.86
CA ASN A 300 -5.80 -13.07 -15.93
C ASN A 300 -4.64 -12.15 -15.45
N CYS A 301 -3.73 -12.62 -14.59
CA CYS A 301 -2.54 -11.81 -14.28
C CYS A 301 -1.71 -11.60 -15.55
N GLU A 302 -1.43 -10.34 -15.87
CA GLU A 302 -0.32 -10.01 -16.76
C GLU A 302 0.96 -10.66 -16.20
N PRO A 303 1.83 -11.21 -17.06
CA PRO A 303 3.03 -11.88 -16.63
C PRO A 303 3.90 -10.93 -15.79
N LEU A 304 4.56 -11.48 -14.78
CA LEU A 304 5.51 -10.71 -13.96
C LEU A 304 6.63 -10.18 -14.85
N VAL A 305 6.84 -8.87 -14.82
CA VAL A 305 7.88 -8.18 -15.59
C VAL A 305 8.72 -7.30 -14.68
N ILE A 306 10.04 -7.45 -14.77
CA ILE A 306 11.03 -6.65 -14.04
C ILE A 306 11.93 -5.95 -15.05
N ILE A 307 11.98 -4.62 -14.99
CA ILE A 307 12.71 -3.79 -15.96
C ILE A 307 13.56 -2.78 -15.22
N GLY A 308 14.87 -2.75 -15.47
CA GLY A 308 15.72 -1.67 -15.00
C GLY A 308 16.53 -1.07 -16.15
N GLY A 309 16.59 0.26 -16.23
CA GLY A 309 17.37 0.93 -17.26
C GLY A 309 18.86 0.56 -17.18
N GLY A 310 19.40 0.34 -15.98
CA GLY A 310 20.73 -0.23 -15.76
C GLY A 310 20.71 -1.76 -15.71
N MET A 311 19.96 -2.32 -14.76
CA MET A 311 19.75 -3.77 -14.59
C MET A 311 18.41 -4.08 -13.93
N ALA A 312 17.80 -5.21 -14.27
CA ALA A 312 16.54 -5.67 -13.69
C ALA A 312 16.70 -6.07 -12.22
N ILE A 313 17.68 -6.94 -11.92
CA ILE A 313 17.98 -7.41 -10.56
C ILE A 313 19.51 -7.49 -10.41
N ASP A 314 20.03 -7.16 -9.24
CA ASP A 314 21.47 -7.21 -8.92
C ASP A 314 21.97 -8.60 -8.49
N ALA A 315 21.10 -9.42 -7.91
CA ALA A 315 21.37 -10.81 -7.51
C ALA A 315 20.37 -11.78 -8.14
N ALA A 316 20.82 -12.98 -8.50
CA ALA A 316 19.93 -13.98 -9.08
C ALA A 316 18.89 -14.42 -8.03
N PRO A 317 17.58 -14.35 -8.34
CA PRO A 317 16.56 -14.74 -7.39
C PRO A 317 16.45 -16.27 -7.29
N ASP A 318 15.92 -16.73 -6.16
CA ASP A 318 15.47 -18.10 -6.02
C ASP A 318 14.18 -18.30 -6.83
N LEU A 319 14.21 -19.24 -7.78
CA LEU A 319 13.08 -19.52 -8.66
C LEU A 319 12.27 -20.70 -8.11
N GLY A 320 10.96 -20.50 -7.96
CA GLY A 320 10.02 -21.56 -7.64
C GLY A 320 9.89 -22.60 -8.75
N ASP A 321 9.37 -23.78 -8.41
CA ASP A 321 9.20 -24.88 -9.35
C ASP A 321 8.36 -24.48 -10.57
N GLY A 322 8.90 -24.76 -11.76
CA GLY A 322 8.21 -24.51 -13.03
C GLY A 322 8.21 -23.05 -13.49
N VAL A 323 8.89 -22.12 -12.81
CA VAL A 323 9.07 -20.75 -13.31
C VAL A 323 9.96 -20.76 -14.56
N GLN A 324 9.47 -20.17 -15.65
CA GLN A 324 10.23 -19.91 -16.87
C GLN A 324 10.65 -18.44 -16.90
N VAL A 325 11.85 -18.17 -17.40
CA VAL A 325 12.42 -16.81 -17.46
C VAL A 325 12.76 -16.46 -18.89
N VAL A 326 12.16 -15.37 -19.37
CA VAL A 326 12.53 -14.70 -20.62
C VAL A 326 13.39 -13.49 -20.27
N ALA A 327 14.61 -13.44 -20.80
CA ALA A 327 15.57 -12.39 -20.49
C ALA A 327 15.88 -11.52 -21.72
N GLY A 328 16.28 -10.27 -21.46
CA GLY A 328 16.75 -9.33 -22.48
C GLY A 328 17.82 -8.39 -21.95
N PHE A 329 18.79 -8.05 -22.79
CA PHE A 329 19.83 -7.06 -22.47
C PHE A 329 19.37 -5.60 -22.68
N ASP A 330 18.22 -5.41 -23.32
CA ASP A 330 17.54 -4.12 -23.51
C ASP A 330 16.25 -4.09 -22.68
N ILE A 331 15.82 -2.90 -22.28
CA ILE A 331 14.58 -2.63 -21.53
C ILE A 331 13.31 -3.12 -22.26
N ASN A 332 13.37 -3.28 -23.58
CA ASN A 332 12.25 -3.77 -24.39
C ASN A 332 12.17 -5.30 -24.47
N GLY A 333 13.16 -6.02 -23.92
CA GLY A 333 13.20 -7.48 -23.98
C GLY A 333 13.43 -8.05 -25.39
N THR A 334 13.84 -7.24 -26.36
CA THR A 334 14.00 -7.64 -27.77
C THR A 334 15.41 -7.32 -28.29
N PRO A 335 16.13 -8.30 -28.89
CA PRO A 335 15.78 -9.72 -28.95
C PRO A 335 15.81 -10.39 -27.56
N THR A 336 15.00 -11.43 -27.38
CA THR A 336 15.05 -12.28 -26.18
C THR A 336 16.28 -13.17 -26.20
N VAL A 337 16.80 -13.51 -25.03
CA VAL A 337 17.94 -14.42 -24.83
C VAL A 337 17.64 -15.47 -23.77
N ASP A 338 18.35 -16.59 -23.83
CA ASP A 338 18.27 -17.64 -22.82
C ASP A 338 18.74 -17.10 -21.46
N PHE A 339 17.95 -17.38 -20.42
CA PHE A 339 18.31 -16.99 -19.07
C PHE A 339 19.53 -17.76 -18.58
N ASN A 340 20.46 -17.03 -17.96
CA ASN A 340 21.65 -17.56 -17.31
C ASN A 340 21.92 -16.74 -16.04
N PRO A 341 21.83 -17.34 -14.84
CA PRO A 341 22.04 -16.63 -13.58
C PRO A 341 23.37 -15.87 -13.49
N LYS A 342 24.41 -16.33 -14.20
CA LYS A 342 25.73 -15.65 -14.22
C LYS A 342 25.72 -14.29 -14.94
N ASN A 343 24.66 -14.01 -15.70
CA ASN A 343 24.47 -12.75 -16.41
C ASN A 343 23.41 -11.86 -15.73
N ILE A 344 22.96 -12.16 -14.51
CA ILE A 344 21.83 -11.48 -13.87
C ILE A 344 21.94 -9.94 -13.93
N THR A 345 23.11 -9.40 -13.60
CA THR A 345 23.40 -7.95 -13.58
C THR A 345 23.48 -7.30 -14.97
N LYS A 346 23.41 -8.08 -16.04
CA LYS A 346 23.41 -7.59 -17.43
C LYS A 346 22.01 -7.49 -18.02
N TYR A 347 21.05 -8.24 -17.47
CA TYR A 347 19.69 -8.21 -17.99
C TYR A 347 19.02 -6.92 -17.56
N LYS A 348 18.43 -6.22 -18.52
CA LYS A 348 17.60 -5.03 -18.28
C LYS A 348 16.11 -5.36 -18.27
N TYR A 349 15.77 -6.52 -18.81
CA TYR A 349 14.41 -7.04 -18.89
C TYR A 349 14.40 -8.49 -18.44
N LEU A 350 13.51 -8.80 -17.50
CA LEU A 350 13.18 -10.16 -17.10
C LEU A 350 11.66 -10.30 -17.07
N LYS A 351 11.15 -11.31 -17.76
CA LYS A 351 9.75 -11.71 -17.69
C LYS A 351 9.67 -13.12 -17.17
N PHE A 352 8.77 -13.35 -16.22
CA PHE A 352 8.59 -14.64 -15.58
C PHE A 352 7.22 -15.19 -15.96
N GLU A 353 7.24 -16.40 -16.48
CA GLU A 353 6.05 -17.10 -16.98
C GLU A 353 5.88 -18.41 -16.24
N GLN A 354 4.62 -18.84 -16.11
CA GLN A 354 4.34 -20.17 -15.59
C GLN A 354 4.70 -21.18 -16.68
N GLY A 355 5.59 -22.13 -16.36
CA GLY A 355 5.81 -23.27 -17.22
C GLY A 355 4.51 -24.06 -17.34
N SER A 356 4.06 -24.27 -18.57
CA SER A 356 2.93 -25.16 -18.84
C SER A 356 3.28 -26.54 -18.31
N SER A 357 2.64 -26.94 -17.20
CA SER A 357 2.63 -28.34 -16.79
C SER A 357 1.99 -29.11 -17.92
N SER A 358 2.80 -29.81 -18.72
CA SER A 358 2.27 -30.78 -19.67
C SER A 358 1.63 -31.89 -18.83
N ILE A 359 0.33 -31.79 -18.57
CA ILE A 359 -0.46 -32.97 -18.32
C ILE A 359 -0.40 -33.75 -19.63
N GLN A 360 0.59 -34.64 -19.75
CA GLN A 360 0.59 -35.68 -20.76
C GLN A 360 -0.68 -36.49 -20.52
N THR A 361 -1.74 -36.19 -21.25
CA THR A 361 -2.97 -36.99 -21.32
C THR A 361 -2.76 -38.23 -22.22
N SER A 362 -1.55 -38.77 -22.26
CA SER A 362 -1.25 -40.06 -22.89
C SER A 362 -1.07 -41.09 -21.77
N ASP A 363 -2.16 -41.72 -21.33
CA ASP A 363 -2.20 -43.15 -20.92
C ASP A 363 -3.51 -43.62 -20.25
N VAL A 364 -4.66 -42.93 -20.42
CA VAL A 364 -5.95 -43.42 -19.85
C VAL A 364 -6.85 -44.16 -20.84
N THR A 365 -6.52 -44.25 -22.15
CA THR A 365 -7.39 -44.90 -23.15
C THR A 365 -6.87 -46.21 -23.77
N LYS A 366 -5.93 -46.91 -23.14
CA LYS A 366 -5.56 -48.29 -23.56
C LYS A 366 -5.49 -49.27 -22.38
N LYS A 367 -6.62 -49.51 -21.70
CA LYS A 367 -6.76 -50.76 -20.91
C LYS A 367 -8.19 -51.26 -20.66
N ASN A 368 -9.17 -50.87 -21.47
CA ASN A 368 -10.53 -51.45 -21.44
C ASN A 368 -10.96 -51.97 -22.83
N ALA A 369 -10.03 -52.63 -23.52
CA ALA A 369 -10.37 -53.59 -24.56
C ALA A 369 -9.47 -54.81 -24.31
N ASP A 370 -10.11 -55.96 -24.08
CA ASP A 370 -9.54 -57.29 -23.87
C ASP A 370 -9.02 -57.63 -22.45
N ALA A 371 -9.96 -57.98 -21.56
CA ALA A 371 -9.92 -59.18 -20.67
C ALA A 371 -11.19 -59.28 -19.82
#